data_AF-A0A940TX92-F1
#
_entry.id   AF-A0A940TX92-F1
#
_cell.length_a   1.000
_cell.length_b   1.000
_cell.length_c   1.000
_cell.angle_alpha   90.00
_cell.angle_beta   90.00
_cell.angle_gamma   90.00
#
_symmetry.space_group_name_H-M   'P 1'
#
loop_
_entity.id
_entity.type
_entity.pdbx_description
1 polymer ?
#
loop_
_entity_poly.entity_id
_entity_poly.type
_entity_poly.pdbx_seq_one_letter_code
_entity_poly.pdbx_strand_id
1 'polypeptide(L)'
;EVDSQKILDNFRGSAPDNLRLFPFGVGYDVDTFLLDSLSQENHGASTYVLPGEPLDEILSSFYSRISTPVLTDLALDFDELAVYDLYPEPLPDLFQGSQIILVGRYRKGGETTVTLTGDVNNQSQTFTFSDQQFAIDSSQGESASDATLAAIPRLWATRKIGYLLNQVRLNGPNQEIIDQIVRLSIRYGIVTPYTSYLVTESMPLGAAEQERIAQEQLNQMQSMATAPASGQAAVEKAADQASMAAAEAPAPQTGEAVNRVRQAGARTFVLAGEQWVDTAFDPEQMETIKVAFLSDDYFALVDAHPELAAAFALGPSVIALADGAAYEVVPEDTSVPAIQIPTESATAEPGQVTVETTPTAAASTPTETASPAQPASQNPLPCAGGLLPVLLIPLGLLWLRLRQQGS
;
A
#
# COMPACT_ATOMS: atom_id res chain seq x y z
N GLU A 1 -24.03 -8.23 28.68
CA GLU A 1 -23.36 -7.37 27.70
C GLU A 1 -21.97 -7.94 27.45
N VAL A 2 -21.55 -8.00 26.19
CA VAL A 2 -20.21 -8.49 25.82
C VAL A 2 -19.28 -7.28 25.83
N ASP A 3 -18.17 -7.37 26.56
CA ASP A 3 -17.15 -6.33 26.62
C ASP A 3 -15.99 -6.74 25.71
N SER A 4 -16.05 -6.28 24.46
CA SER A 4 -15.14 -6.70 23.40
C SER A 4 -13.70 -6.22 23.65
N GLN A 5 -13.50 -5.04 24.23
CA GLN A 5 -12.17 -4.57 24.63
C GLN A 5 -11.56 -5.49 25.69
N LYS A 6 -12.34 -5.85 26.72
CA LYS A 6 -11.88 -6.77 27.76
C LYS A 6 -11.57 -8.15 27.22
N ILE A 7 -12.29 -8.63 26.19
CA ILE A 7 -11.95 -9.90 25.53
C ILE A 7 -10.61 -9.79 24.82
N LEU A 8 -10.37 -8.72 24.04
CA LEU A 8 -9.09 -8.47 23.37
C LEU A 8 -7.93 -8.39 24.37
N ASP A 9 -8.07 -7.62 25.44
CA ASP A 9 -7.03 -7.47 26.46
C ASP A 9 -6.70 -8.80 27.17
N ASN A 10 -7.71 -9.62 27.48
CA ASN A 10 -7.50 -10.97 28.03
C ASN A 10 -6.82 -11.91 27.01
N PHE A 11 -7.17 -11.78 25.73
CA PHE A 11 -6.64 -12.61 24.66
C PHE A 11 -5.15 -12.32 24.42
N ARG A 12 -4.79 -11.04 24.27
CA ARG A 12 -3.37 -10.60 24.19
C ARG A 12 -2.53 -11.08 25.38
N GLY A 13 -3.13 -11.16 26.57
CA GLY A 13 -2.45 -11.65 27.79
C GLY A 13 -2.34 -13.18 27.91
N SER A 14 -2.89 -13.96 26.98
CA SER A 14 -2.96 -15.43 27.07
C SER A 14 -2.75 -16.22 25.77
N ALA A 15 -2.83 -15.58 24.61
CA ALA A 15 -2.52 -16.19 23.33
C ALA A 15 -1.02 -16.53 23.21
N PRO A 16 -0.66 -17.70 22.65
CA PRO A 16 0.73 -18.01 22.33
C PRO A 16 1.18 -17.26 21.08
N ASP A 17 2.46 -16.88 21.02
CA ASP A 17 3.03 -16.00 19.98
C ASP A 17 2.76 -16.46 18.53
N ASN A 18 2.72 -17.78 18.29
CA ASN A 18 2.52 -18.37 16.96
C ASN A 18 1.04 -18.74 16.66
N LEU A 19 0.08 -18.13 17.38
CA LEU A 19 -1.34 -18.38 17.15
C LEU A 19 -1.80 -17.82 15.80
N ARG A 20 -2.65 -18.60 15.12
CA ARG A 20 -3.38 -18.23 13.90
C ARG A 20 -4.87 -18.33 14.18
N LEU A 21 -5.60 -17.22 14.05
CA LEU A 21 -7.02 -17.14 14.43
C LEU A 21 -7.92 -16.72 13.26
N PHE A 22 -8.80 -17.63 12.87
CA PHE A 22 -9.73 -17.45 11.75
C PHE A 22 -11.19 -17.54 12.26
N PRO A 23 -11.78 -16.42 12.70
CA PRO A 23 -13.13 -16.40 13.24
C PRO A 23 -14.20 -16.46 12.14
N PHE A 24 -15.29 -17.17 12.43
CA PHE A 24 -16.47 -17.28 11.57
C PHE A 24 -17.66 -16.54 12.18
N GLY A 25 -18.01 -15.38 11.61
CA GLY A 25 -19.18 -14.61 11.99
C GLY A 25 -20.41 -15.07 11.20
N VAL A 26 -21.26 -15.90 11.79
CA VAL A 26 -22.46 -16.45 11.11
C VAL A 26 -23.69 -15.59 11.40
N GLY A 27 -24.29 -15.02 10.36
CA GLY A 27 -25.44 -14.12 10.46
C GLY A 27 -25.06 -12.73 10.98
N TYR A 28 -26.07 -12.01 11.52
CA TYR A 28 -25.95 -10.59 11.85
C TYR A 28 -25.71 -10.28 13.34
N ASP A 29 -25.85 -11.27 14.23
CA ASP A 29 -25.73 -11.08 15.69
C ASP A 29 -24.30 -11.35 16.18
N VAL A 30 -23.31 -10.85 15.43
CA VAL A 30 -21.87 -11.02 15.70
C VAL A 30 -21.19 -9.67 15.85
N ASP A 31 -20.25 -9.57 16.79
CA ASP A 31 -19.43 -8.37 16.98
C ASP A 31 -18.29 -8.37 15.96
N THR A 32 -18.45 -7.61 14.89
CA THR A 32 -17.48 -7.52 13.80
C THR A 32 -16.14 -6.97 14.26
N PHE A 33 -16.17 -5.88 15.05
CA PHE A 33 -14.98 -5.25 15.63
C PHE A 33 -14.14 -6.25 16.44
N LEU A 34 -14.79 -7.07 17.28
CA LEU A 34 -14.12 -8.09 18.07
C LEU A 34 -13.45 -9.15 17.20
N LEU A 35 -14.18 -9.72 16.22
CA LEU A 35 -13.65 -10.79 15.38
C LEU A 35 -12.49 -10.29 14.48
N ASP A 36 -12.62 -9.08 13.93
CA ASP A 36 -11.60 -8.48 13.07
C ASP A 36 -10.35 -8.05 13.85
N SER A 37 -10.51 -7.48 15.04
CA SER A 37 -9.37 -7.18 15.93
C SER A 37 -8.64 -8.47 16.35
N LEU A 38 -9.40 -9.50 16.73
CA LEU A 38 -8.85 -10.80 17.12
C LEU A 38 -8.07 -11.47 15.98
N SER A 39 -8.59 -11.45 14.76
CA SER A 39 -7.92 -12.09 13.62
C SER A 39 -6.70 -11.30 13.13
N GLN A 40 -6.80 -9.97 13.02
CA GLN A 40 -5.67 -9.14 12.59
C GLN A 40 -4.49 -9.19 13.57
N GLU A 41 -4.75 -9.27 14.88
CA GLU A 41 -3.69 -9.39 15.90
C GLU A 41 -3.05 -10.79 15.95
N ASN A 42 -3.63 -11.80 15.29
CA ASN A 42 -3.23 -13.21 15.39
C ASN A 42 -3.18 -13.89 14.01
N HIS A 43 -2.50 -13.24 13.05
CA HIS A 43 -2.09 -13.81 11.75
C HIS A 43 -3.22 -14.50 10.96
N GLY A 44 -4.44 -13.99 11.06
CA GLY A 44 -5.60 -14.57 10.38
C GLY A 44 -6.54 -13.53 9.79
N ALA A 45 -7.71 -13.98 9.35
CA ALA A 45 -8.75 -13.14 8.80
C ALA A 45 -10.14 -13.66 9.22
N SER A 46 -11.06 -12.75 9.51
CA SER A 46 -12.47 -13.07 9.72
C SER A 46 -13.14 -13.52 8.43
N THR A 47 -14.06 -14.47 8.53
CA THR A 47 -15.03 -14.79 7.48
C THR A 47 -16.44 -14.53 7.99
N TYR A 48 -17.19 -13.69 7.31
CA TYR A 48 -18.61 -13.46 7.59
C TYR A 48 -19.46 -14.31 6.66
N VAL A 49 -20.46 -14.99 7.21
CA VAL A 49 -21.39 -15.86 6.48
C VAL A 49 -22.78 -15.27 6.59
N LEU A 50 -23.29 -14.72 5.50
CA LEU A 50 -24.55 -14.00 5.44
C LEU A 50 -25.74 -14.99 5.44
N PRO A 51 -26.92 -14.59 5.94
CA PRO A 51 -28.11 -15.45 5.92
C PRO A 51 -28.49 -15.88 4.49
N GLY A 52 -28.45 -17.18 4.24
CA GLY A 52 -28.74 -17.79 2.93
C GLY A 52 -27.49 -18.29 2.19
N GLU A 53 -26.29 -17.96 2.66
CA GLU A 53 -25.05 -18.53 2.12
C GLU A 53 -24.83 -19.97 2.63
N PRO A 54 -24.19 -20.84 1.83
CA PRO A 54 -23.96 -22.24 2.18
C PRO A 54 -22.79 -22.37 3.18
N LEU A 55 -23.10 -22.22 4.48
CA LEU A 55 -22.12 -22.33 5.57
C LEU A 55 -21.27 -23.62 5.50
N ASP A 56 -21.88 -24.76 5.15
CA ASP A 56 -21.17 -26.05 5.04
C ASP A 56 -20.11 -26.03 3.92
N GLU A 57 -20.38 -25.36 2.81
CA GLU A 57 -19.42 -25.21 1.69
C GLU A 57 -18.30 -24.23 2.07
N ILE A 58 -18.65 -23.11 2.72
CA ILE A 58 -17.69 -22.12 3.21
C ILE A 58 -16.72 -22.75 4.22
N LEU A 59 -17.24 -23.45 5.24
CA LEU A 59 -16.44 -24.16 6.23
C LEU A 59 -15.61 -25.28 5.58
N SER A 60 -16.17 -26.07 4.65
CA SER A 60 -15.42 -27.12 3.96
C SER A 60 -14.27 -26.55 3.12
N SER A 61 -14.51 -25.45 2.40
CA SER A 61 -13.48 -24.75 1.61
C SER A 61 -12.41 -24.09 2.50
N PHE A 62 -12.77 -23.68 3.71
CA PHE A 62 -11.83 -23.12 4.67
C PHE A 62 -10.96 -24.22 5.26
N TYR A 63 -11.54 -25.31 5.77
CA TYR A 63 -10.79 -26.45 6.30
C TYR A 63 -9.89 -27.10 5.27
N SER A 64 -10.33 -27.24 4.00
CA SER A 64 -9.48 -27.79 2.95
C SER A 64 -8.24 -26.92 2.68
N ARG A 65 -8.37 -25.59 2.77
CA ARG A 65 -7.24 -24.66 2.74
C ARG A 65 -6.38 -24.81 4.01
N ILE A 66 -6.91 -24.52 5.19
CA ILE A 66 -6.07 -24.38 6.40
C ILE A 66 -5.50 -25.69 6.97
N SER A 67 -6.02 -26.86 6.56
CA SER A 67 -5.58 -28.16 7.10
C SER A 67 -4.13 -28.53 6.80
N THR A 68 -3.53 -27.94 5.76
CA THR A 68 -2.14 -28.22 5.35
C THR A 68 -1.42 -26.91 5.03
N PRO A 69 -0.85 -26.21 6.04
CA PRO A 69 0.09 -25.12 5.79
C PRO A 69 1.34 -25.68 5.09
N VAL A 70 1.73 -25.05 3.98
CA VAL A 70 2.90 -25.41 3.17
C VAL A 70 4.10 -24.55 3.53
N LEU A 71 3.88 -23.25 3.79
CA LEU A 71 4.85 -22.33 4.38
C LEU A 71 4.13 -21.39 5.33
N THR A 72 4.67 -21.21 6.53
CA THR A 72 4.18 -20.24 7.52
C THR A 72 5.15 -19.08 7.70
N ASP A 73 4.71 -18.01 8.35
CA ASP A 73 5.58 -16.92 8.83
C ASP A 73 6.39 -16.28 7.68
N LEU A 74 5.69 -16.07 6.57
CA LEU A 74 6.27 -15.66 5.29
C LEU A 74 6.80 -14.23 5.34
N ALA A 75 7.98 -14.02 4.75
CA ALA A 75 8.56 -12.71 4.51
C ALA A 75 9.19 -12.64 3.11
N LEU A 76 9.15 -11.45 2.52
CA LEU A 76 9.70 -11.15 1.20
C LEU A 76 10.78 -10.07 1.31
N ASP A 77 11.90 -10.34 0.68
CA ASP A 77 12.99 -9.39 0.44
C ASP A 77 13.11 -9.15 -1.07
N PHE A 78 13.37 -7.90 -1.45
CA PHE A 78 13.47 -7.43 -2.85
C PHE A 78 14.86 -6.83 -3.15
N ASP A 79 15.84 -7.08 -2.27
CA ASP A 79 17.23 -6.64 -2.39
C ASP A 79 17.32 -5.09 -2.50
N GLU A 80 17.99 -4.54 -3.53
CA GLU A 80 18.09 -3.08 -3.70
C GLU A 80 16.77 -2.40 -4.16
N LEU A 81 15.74 -3.16 -4.52
CA LEU A 81 14.47 -2.61 -5.02
C LEU A 81 13.61 -2.06 -3.86
N ALA A 82 13.51 -0.73 -3.76
CA ALA A 82 12.70 -0.04 -2.76
C ALA A 82 11.18 -0.23 -2.97
N VAL A 83 10.65 -1.35 -2.46
CA VAL A 83 9.22 -1.70 -2.43
C VAL A 83 8.52 -1.12 -1.19
N TYR A 84 7.26 -0.70 -1.35
CA TYR A 84 6.40 -0.13 -0.29
C TYR A 84 4.91 -0.32 -0.65
N ASP A 85 4.01 -0.04 0.31
CA ASP A 85 2.55 -0.23 0.16
C ASP A 85 2.17 -1.65 -0.34
N LEU A 86 2.78 -2.68 0.24
CA LEU A 86 2.62 -4.09 -0.15
C LEU A 86 1.42 -4.74 0.56
N TYR A 87 0.50 -5.34 -0.19
CA TYR A 87 -0.74 -5.94 0.34
C TYR A 87 -1.02 -7.35 -0.19
N PRO A 88 -1.58 -8.28 0.63
CA PRO A 88 -2.11 -8.05 1.98
C PRO A 88 -1.03 -7.82 3.06
N GLU A 89 -1.42 -7.11 4.12
CA GLU A 89 -0.60 -6.86 5.31
C GLU A 89 -1.43 -7.21 6.57
N PRO A 90 -0.97 -8.08 7.47
CA PRO A 90 0.26 -8.89 7.36
C PRO A 90 0.19 -9.92 6.22
N LEU A 91 1.34 -10.46 5.82
CA LEU A 91 1.45 -11.49 4.79
C LEU A 91 0.92 -12.83 5.36
N PRO A 92 -0.19 -13.40 4.83
CA PRO A 92 -0.76 -14.65 5.33
C PRO A 92 0.09 -15.87 4.98
N ASP A 93 -0.10 -16.98 5.70
CA ASP A 93 0.54 -18.27 5.39
C ASP A 93 0.11 -18.82 4.03
N LEU A 94 1.00 -19.60 3.39
CA LEU A 94 0.71 -20.33 2.16
C LEU A 94 0.18 -21.73 2.50
N PHE A 95 -0.99 -22.05 1.98
CA PHE A 95 -1.68 -23.32 2.24
C PHE A 95 -1.72 -24.20 0.99
N GLN A 96 -1.90 -25.51 1.18
CA GLN A 96 -1.97 -26.44 0.05
C GLN A 96 -3.17 -26.12 -0.85
N GLY A 97 -2.91 -25.86 -2.12
CA GLY A 97 -3.95 -25.53 -3.10
C GLY A 97 -4.50 -24.11 -3.00
N SER A 98 -3.92 -23.25 -2.15
CA SER A 98 -4.15 -21.80 -2.23
C SER A 98 -3.04 -21.11 -3.02
N GLN A 99 -3.27 -19.84 -3.34
CA GLN A 99 -2.28 -18.91 -3.88
C GLN A 99 -2.28 -17.66 -3.00
N ILE A 100 -1.11 -17.04 -2.82
CA ILE A 100 -1.02 -15.67 -2.32
C ILE A 100 -0.70 -14.79 -3.51
N ILE A 101 -1.57 -13.82 -3.78
CA ILE A 101 -1.32 -12.73 -4.71
C ILE A 101 -0.87 -11.54 -3.86
N LEU A 102 0.31 -10.98 -4.11
CA LEU A 102 0.73 -9.71 -3.53
C LEU A 102 0.72 -8.61 -4.59
N VAL A 103 0.37 -7.39 -4.18
CA VAL A 103 0.53 -6.18 -5.00
C VAL A 103 1.13 -5.08 -4.15
N GLY A 104 2.08 -4.34 -4.71
CA GLY A 104 2.78 -3.25 -4.03
C GLY A 104 3.31 -2.23 -5.03
N ARG A 105 4.07 -1.26 -4.53
CA ARG A 105 4.67 -0.19 -5.33
C ARG A 105 6.17 -0.18 -5.14
N TYR A 106 6.90 0.26 -6.16
CA TYR A 106 8.34 0.46 -6.12
C TYR A 106 8.68 1.85 -6.66
N ARG A 107 9.86 2.39 -6.28
CA ARG A 107 10.25 3.76 -6.66
C ARG A 107 10.91 3.87 -8.04
N LYS A 108 11.72 2.88 -8.40
CA LYS A 108 12.45 2.79 -9.66
C LYS A 108 12.55 1.32 -10.01
N GLY A 109 12.16 0.93 -11.23
CA GLY A 109 12.30 -0.46 -11.68
C GLY A 109 13.75 -0.83 -12.01
N GLY A 110 13.93 -2.10 -12.36
CA GLY A 110 15.22 -2.71 -12.63
C GLY A 110 15.12 -4.23 -12.55
N GLU A 111 16.22 -4.89 -12.85
CA GLU A 111 16.41 -6.31 -12.54
C GLU A 111 16.75 -6.43 -11.04
N THR A 112 16.11 -7.34 -10.32
CA THR A 112 16.41 -7.61 -8.91
C THR A 112 16.27 -9.10 -8.58
N THR A 113 16.80 -9.51 -7.43
CA THR A 113 16.50 -10.82 -6.83
C THR A 113 15.38 -10.66 -5.80
N VAL A 114 14.34 -11.49 -5.91
CA VAL A 114 13.29 -11.60 -4.88
C VAL A 114 13.55 -12.84 -4.05
N THR A 115 13.66 -12.69 -2.74
CA THR A 115 13.84 -13.81 -1.80
C THR A 115 12.60 -13.97 -0.94
N LEU A 116 12.00 -15.17 -0.98
CA LEU A 116 10.92 -15.56 -0.09
C LEU A 116 11.48 -16.46 1.02
N THR A 117 11.23 -16.10 2.27
CA THR A 117 11.49 -16.95 3.44
C THR A 117 10.18 -17.34 4.13
N GLY A 118 10.15 -18.50 4.76
CA GLY A 118 9.05 -18.98 5.59
C GLY A 118 9.37 -20.32 6.22
N ASP A 119 8.59 -20.76 7.20
CA ASP A 119 8.84 -21.98 7.96
C ASP A 119 8.05 -23.18 7.44
N VAL A 120 8.69 -24.36 7.45
CA VAL A 120 8.06 -25.66 7.19
C VAL A 120 8.36 -26.58 8.37
N ASN A 121 7.33 -26.99 9.13
CA ASN A 121 7.51 -27.76 10.37
C ASN A 121 8.52 -27.11 11.35
N ASN A 122 8.45 -25.78 11.51
CA ASN A 122 9.38 -24.96 12.30
C ASN A 122 10.84 -25.02 11.80
N GLN A 123 11.05 -25.27 10.51
CA GLN A 123 12.35 -25.16 9.84
C GLN A 123 12.29 -24.14 8.71
N SER A 124 13.02 -23.05 8.87
CA SER A 124 13.11 -21.98 7.87
C SER A 124 13.60 -22.51 6.53
N GLN A 125 12.85 -22.17 5.49
CA GLN A 125 13.15 -22.39 4.08
C GLN A 125 13.38 -21.05 3.39
N THR A 126 14.14 -21.08 2.31
CA THR A 126 14.45 -19.90 1.50
C THR A 126 14.30 -20.25 0.02
N PHE A 127 13.54 -19.44 -0.70
CA PHE A 127 13.33 -19.56 -2.14
C PHE A 127 13.81 -18.27 -2.79
N THR A 128 14.79 -18.37 -3.68
CA THR A 128 15.39 -17.22 -4.34
C THR A 128 14.97 -17.21 -5.81
N PHE A 129 14.35 -16.10 -6.22
CA PHE A 129 13.93 -15.83 -7.59
C PHE A 129 14.85 -14.74 -8.13
N SER A 130 15.90 -15.15 -8.84
CA SER A 130 16.86 -14.25 -9.48
C SER A 130 16.29 -13.64 -10.77
N ASP A 131 16.95 -12.60 -11.27
CA ASP A 131 16.73 -12.01 -12.59
C ASP A 131 15.27 -11.52 -12.81
N GLN A 132 14.61 -11.01 -11.76
CA GLN A 132 13.23 -10.52 -11.81
C GLN A 132 13.18 -9.09 -12.34
N GLN A 133 12.55 -8.88 -13.50
CA GLN A 133 12.47 -7.58 -14.15
C GLN A 133 11.25 -6.77 -13.72
N PHE A 134 11.49 -5.60 -13.13
CA PHE A 134 10.49 -4.55 -12.88
C PHE A 134 10.65 -3.43 -13.92
N ALA A 135 9.55 -2.84 -14.38
CA ALA A 135 9.57 -1.82 -15.43
C ALA A 135 10.27 -0.53 -14.95
N ILE A 136 11.32 -0.11 -15.66
CA ILE A 136 12.12 1.08 -15.30
C ILE A 136 11.33 2.36 -15.55
N ASP A 137 10.55 2.39 -16.64
CA ASP A 137 9.67 3.48 -17.03
C ASP A 137 8.29 2.91 -17.40
N SER A 138 7.23 3.57 -16.95
CA SER A 138 5.83 3.24 -17.28
C SER A 138 5.38 3.76 -18.65
N SER A 139 6.15 4.65 -19.29
CA SER A 139 5.87 5.23 -20.61
C SER A 139 6.54 4.46 -21.76
N GLN A 140 7.77 3.97 -21.58
CA GLN A 140 8.60 3.42 -22.67
C GLN A 140 8.46 1.91 -22.92
N GLY A 141 7.38 1.28 -22.45
CA GLY A 141 7.15 -0.17 -22.61
C GLY A 141 5.94 -0.50 -23.48
N GLU A 142 6.04 -1.57 -24.29
CA GLU A 142 4.89 -2.22 -24.96
C GLU A 142 3.74 -2.53 -23.96
N SER A 143 4.10 -2.68 -22.68
CA SER A 143 3.26 -2.73 -21.49
C SER A 143 2.14 -1.69 -21.39
N ALA A 144 2.26 -0.50 -21.97
CA ALA A 144 1.18 0.50 -21.95
C ALA A 144 -0.10 0.03 -22.68
N SER A 145 0.04 -0.95 -23.59
CA SER A 145 -1.06 -1.58 -24.31
C SER A 145 -1.59 -2.86 -23.66
N ASP A 146 -0.92 -3.38 -22.63
CA ASP A 146 -1.33 -4.60 -21.94
C ASP A 146 -2.45 -4.29 -20.92
N ALA A 147 -3.67 -4.74 -21.25
CA ALA A 147 -4.85 -4.60 -20.40
C ALA A 147 -4.68 -5.25 -19.01
N THR A 148 -3.85 -6.28 -18.87
CA THR A 148 -3.53 -6.89 -17.58
C THR A 148 -2.64 -5.98 -16.74
N LEU A 149 -1.61 -5.35 -17.32
CA LEU A 149 -0.74 -4.42 -16.60
C LEU A 149 -1.49 -3.12 -16.23
N ALA A 150 -2.36 -2.63 -17.12
CA ALA A 150 -3.21 -1.46 -16.86
C ALA A 150 -4.17 -1.65 -15.67
N ALA A 151 -4.55 -2.89 -15.34
CA ALA A 151 -5.41 -3.22 -14.20
C ALA A 151 -4.69 -3.19 -12.84
N ILE A 152 -3.37 -3.43 -12.80
CA ILE A 152 -2.61 -3.60 -11.54
C ILE A 152 -2.68 -2.35 -10.63
N PRO A 153 -2.51 -1.10 -11.10
CA PRO A 153 -2.59 0.08 -10.24
C PRO A 153 -3.93 0.22 -9.51
N ARG A 154 -5.03 -0.16 -10.17
CA ARG A 154 -6.37 -0.08 -9.59
C ARG A 154 -6.70 -1.25 -8.67
N LEU A 155 -6.15 -2.44 -8.93
CA LEU A 155 -6.17 -3.57 -7.99
C LEU A 155 -5.43 -3.20 -6.70
N TRP A 156 -4.20 -2.67 -6.81
CA TRP A 156 -3.43 -2.17 -5.67
C TRP A 156 -4.20 -1.12 -4.87
N ALA A 157 -4.78 -0.12 -5.54
CA ALA A 157 -5.56 0.92 -4.87
C ALA A 157 -6.81 0.36 -4.17
N THR A 158 -7.47 -0.65 -4.76
CA THR A 158 -8.62 -1.34 -4.14
C THR A 158 -8.21 -2.00 -2.82
N ARG A 159 -7.09 -2.72 -2.80
CA ARG A 159 -6.58 -3.37 -1.59
C ARG A 159 -6.11 -2.38 -0.54
N LYS A 160 -5.34 -1.35 -0.94
CA LYS A 160 -4.90 -0.30 0.00
C LYS A 160 -6.09 0.41 0.63
N ILE A 161 -7.12 0.73 -0.16
CA ILE A 161 -8.38 1.28 0.37
C ILE A 161 -9.03 0.28 1.34
N GLY A 162 -9.20 -0.99 0.99
CA GLY A 162 -9.77 -2.01 1.89
C GLY A 162 -9.04 -2.13 3.23
N TYR A 163 -7.70 -2.12 3.19
CA TYR A 163 -6.85 -2.07 4.39
C TYR A 163 -7.07 -0.80 5.21
N LEU A 164 -7.02 0.38 4.59
CA LEU A 164 -7.23 1.66 5.28
C LEU A 164 -8.64 1.77 5.88
N LEU A 165 -9.65 1.27 5.17
CA LEU A 165 -11.03 1.17 5.62
C LEU A 165 -11.18 0.28 6.87
N ASN A 166 -10.44 -0.83 6.94
CA ASN A 166 -10.35 -1.67 8.14
C ASN A 166 -9.60 -0.94 9.28
N GLN A 167 -8.50 -0.24 8.99
CA GLN A 167 -7.80 0.57 9.99
C GLN A 167 -8.70 1.64 10.63
N VAL A 168 -9.53 2.35 9.85
CA VAL A 168 -10.53 3.28 10.40
C VAL A 168 -11.55 2.57 11.31
N ARG A 169 -11.96 1.34 10.97
CA ARG A 169 -12.95 0.57 11.73
C ARG A 169 -12.40 0.10 13.09
N LEU A 170 -11.13 -0.30 13.14
CA LEU A 170 -10.52 -0.90 14.35
C LEU A 170 -9.79 0.12 15.22
N ASN A 171 -9.13 1.11 14.63
CA ASN A 171 -8.31 2.10 15.36
C ASN A 171 -8.95 3.50 15.40
N GLY A 172 -10.10 3.68 14.75
CA GLY A 172 -10.76 4.98 14.59
C GLY A 172 -10.18 5.82 13.44
N PRO A 173 -10.89 6.88 13.02
CA PRO A 173 -10.44 7.74 11.93
C PRO A 173 -9.32 8.70 12.35
N ASN A 174 -8.31 8.86 11.52
CA ASN A 174 -7.30 9.92 11.62
C ASN A 174 -7.11 10.61 10.25
N GLN A 175 -6.58 11.84 10.25
CA GLN A 175 -6.48 12.66 9.03
C GLN A 175 -5.71 11.95 7.91
N GLU A 176 -4.52 11.40 8.21
CA GLU A 176 -3.65 10.77 7.20
C GLU A 176 -4.31 9.56 6.50
N ILE A 177 -5.07 8.75 7.23
CA ILE A 177 -5.81 7.62 6.66
C ILE A 177 -6.96 8.11 5.77
N ILE A 178 -7.68 9.16 6.19
CA ILE A 178 -8.79 9.71 5.39
C ILE A 178 -8.27 10.42 4.14
N ASP A 179 -7.19 11.19 4.24
CA ASP A 179 -6.51 11.80 3.08
C ASP A 179 -6.11 10.74 2.05
N GLN A 180 -5.54 9.62 2.50
CA GLN A 180 -5.17 8.51 1.63
C GLN A 180 -6.38 7.83 1.00
N ILE A 181 -7.44 7.55 1.76
CA ILE A 181 -8.69 6.99 1.21
C ILE A 181 -9.27 7.93 0.15
N VAL A 182 -9.36 9.23 0.42
CA VAL A 182 -9.92 10.23 -0.51
C VAL A 182 -9.09 10.31 -1.79
N ARG A 183 -7.77 10.52 -1.65
CA ARG A 183 -6.85 10.65 -2.79
C ARG A 183 -6.83 9.41 -3.68
N LEU A 184 -6.81 8.20 -3.10
CA LEU A 184 -6.84 6.95 -3.86
C LEU A 184 -8.19 6.73 -4.54
N SER A 185 -9.29 7.01 -3.84
CA SER A 185 -10.64 6.89 -4.41
C SER A 185 -10.85 7.79 -5.61
N ILE A 186 -10.38 9.03 -5.56
CA ILE A 186 -10.39 9.98 -6.68
C ILE A 186 -9.49 9.47 -7.80
N ARG A 187 -8.20 9.19 -7.51
CA ARG A 187 -7.21 8.83 -8.54
C ARG A 187 -7.55 7.55 -9.32
N TYR A 188 -8.26 6.61 -8.69
CA TYR A 188 -8.56 5.30 -9.27
C TYR A 188 -10.05 5.06 -9.53
N GLY A 189 -10.92 6.05 -9.28
CA GLY A 189 -12.36 5.93 -9.51
C GLY A 189 -12.95 4.76 -8.72
N ILE A 190 -12.57 4.65 -7.45
CA ILE A 190 -13.03 3.59 -6.54
C ILE A 190 -14.09 4.20 -5.64
N VAL A 191 -15.30 3.68 -5.73
CA VAL A 191 -16.41 4.10 -4.86
C VAL A 191 -16.22 3.44 -3.49
N THR A 192 -16.27 4.24 -2.43
CA THR A 192 -16.22 3.78 -1.04
C THR A 192 -17.27 4.55 -0.22
N PRO A 193 -17.52 4.17 1.05
CA PRO A 193 -18.41 4.92 1.95
C PRO A 193 -18.03 6.41 2.12
N TYR A 194 -16.81 6.80 1.74
CA TYR A 194 -16.27 8.15 1.88
C TYR A 194 -16.35 9.00 0.60
N THR A 195 -16.91 8.48 -0.50
CA THR A 195 -16.66 9.04 -1.85
C THR A 195 -17.93 9.47 -2.58
N SER A 196 -18.93 9.96 -1.84
CA SER A 196 -20.15 10.54 -2.43
C SER A 196 -19.83 11.66 -3.44
N TYR A 197 -18.76 12.42 -3.20
CA TYR A 197 -18.26 13.48 -4.08
C TYR A 197 -17.92 13.02 -5.51
N LEU A 198 -17.58 11.74 -5.74
CA LEU A 198 -17.37 11.21 -7.11
C LEU A 198 -18.67 11.24 -7.95
N VAL A 199 -19.81 11.37 -7.28
CA VAL A 199 -21.14 11.49 -7.89
C VAL A 199 -21.75 12.88 -7.67
N THR A 200 -21.42 13.58 -6.58
CA THR A 200 -22.07 14.87 -6.23
C THR A 200 -21.28 16.12 -6.57
N GLU A 201 -19.95 16.10 -6.58
CA GLU A 201 -19.14 17.33 -6.76
C GLU A 201 -18.88 17.66 -8.24
N SER A 202 -18.39 18.89 -8.46
CA SER A 202 -17.92 19.37 -9.76
C SER A 202 -16.43 19.13 -9.90
N MET A 203 -16.03 18.31 -10.87
CA MET A 203 -14.63 18.00 -11.18
C MET A 203 -14.01 19.13 -12.05
N PRO A 204 -12.67 19.29 -12.08
CA PRO A 204 -11.63 18.54 -11.36
C PRO A 204 -11.56 18.84 -9.85
N LEU A 205 -11.01 17.89 -9.09
CA LEU A 205 -10.71 18.04 -7.66
C LEU A 205 -9.18 18.10 -7.48
N GLY A 206 -8.62 19.31 -7.56
CA GLY A 206 -7.20 19.58 -7.26
C GLY A 206 -6.86 19.37 -5.78
N ALA A 207 -5.58 19.48 -5.42
CA ALA A 207 -5.09 19.10 -4.09
C ALA A 207 -5.83 19.77 -2.93
N ALA A 208 -6.07 21.08 -3.00
CA ALA A 208 -6.78 21.85 -1.96
C ALA A 208 -8.23 21.36 -1.75
N GLU A 209 -8.90 20.95 -2.82
CA GLU A 209 -10.28 20.45 -2.77
C GLU A 209 -10.33 19.02 -2.23
N GLN A 210 -9.34 18.19 -2.52
CA GLN A 210 -9.20 16.86 -1.89
C GLN A 210 -8.97 16.98 -0.37
N GLU A 211 -8.19 17.97 0.07
CA GLU A 211 -7.96 18.27 1.49
C GLU A 211 -9.25 18.73 2.18
N ARG A 212 -10.01 19.67 1.57
CA ARG A 212 -11.33 20.09 2.06
C ARG A 212 -12.25 18.89 2.28
N ILE A 213 -12.37 18.05 1.26
CA ILE A 213 -13.21 16.85 1.26
C ILE A 213 -12.77 15.89 2.38
N ALA A 214 -11.47 15.61 2.52
CA ALA A 214 -10.96 14.71 3.56
C ALA A 214 -11.22 15.25 4.98
N GLN A 215 -11.02 16.55 5.19
CA GLN A 215 -11.31 17.20 6.47
C GLN A 215 -12.80 17.16 6.81
N GLU A 216 -13.70 17.36 5.83
CA GLU A 216 -15.15 17.22 6.02
C GLU A 216 -15.56 15.79 6.35
N GLN A 217 -15.01 14.79 5.65
CA GLN A 217 -15.25 13.37 5.96
C GLN A 217 -14.76 12.99 7.36
N LEU A 218 -13.59 13.48 7.79
CA LEU A 218 -13.09 13.26 9.15
C LEU A 218 -14.02 13.90 10.19
N ASN A 219 -14.39 15.17 10.00
CA ASN A 219 -15.29 15.90 10.90
C ASN A 219 -16.66 15.20 10.99
N GLN A 220 -17.18 14.72 9.87
CA GLN A 220 -18.43 13.96 9.83
C GLN A 220 -18.32 12.71 10.71
N MET A 221 -17.31 11.87 10.51
CA MET A 221 -17.12 10.67 11.33
C MET A 221 -16.92 10.97 12.83
N GLN A 222 -16.12 11.99 13.18
CA GLN A 222 -15.89 12.37 14.57
C GLN A 222 -17.16 12.92 15.24
N SER A 223 -18.10 13.46 14.47
CA SER A 223 -19.41 13.91 14.96
C SER A 223 -20.48 12.81 15.03
N MET A 224 -20.27 11.67 14.34
CA MET A 224 -21.17 10.53 14.39
C MET A 224 -20.93 9.69 15.64
N ALA A 225 -22.00 9.13 16.19
CA ALA A 225 -21.87 8.09 17.21
C ALA A 225 -21.14 6.87 16.61
N THR A 226 -20.30 6.20 17.40
CA THR A 226 -19.59 4.98 17.00
C THR A 226 -20.60 4.00 16.40
N ALA A 227 -20.33 3.54 15.17
CA ALA A 227 -21.19 2.58 14.50
C ALA A 227 -21.32 1.31 15.36
N PRO A 228 -22.51 0.69 15.45
CA PRO A 228 -22.67 -0.56 16.18
C PRO A 228 -21.76 -1.63 15.57
N ALA A 229 -21.09 -2.40 16.43
CA ALA A 229 -20.20 -3.47 15.98
C ALA A 229 -20.96 -4.71 15.47
N SER A 230 -22.26 -4.81 15.74
CA SER A 230 -23.14 -5.91 15.32
C SER A 230 -24.39 -5.41 14.58
N GLY A 231 -25.15 -6.35 14.02
CA GLY A 231 -26.29 -6.09 13.16
C GLY A 231 -25.92 -6.12 11.68
N GLN A 232 -26.95 -6.16 10.82
CA GLN A 232 -26.80 -6.36 9.37
C GLN A 232 -25.81 -5.38 8.72
N ALA A 233 -25.99 -4.08 8.95
CA ALA A 233 -25.13 -3.05 8.39
C ALA A 233 -23.66 -3.13 8.87
N ALA A 234 -23.40 -3.68 10.06
CA ALA A 234 -22.03 -3.89 10.55
C ALA A 234 -21.37 -5.06 9.82
N VAL A 235 -22.09 -6.18 9.68
CA VAL A 235 -21.60 -7.40 9.02
C VAL A 235 -21.42 -7.21 7.51
N GLU A 236 -22.37 -6.55 6.84
CA GLU A 236 -22.26 -6.20 5.41
C GLU A 236 -21.04 -5.29 5.18
N LYS A 237 -20.89 -4.21 5.97
CA LYS A 237 -19.71 -3.34 5.91
C LYS A 237 -18.41 -4.11 6.18
N ALA A 238 -18.42 -5.06 7.12
CA ALA A 238 -17.24 -5.84 7.45
C ALA A 238 -16.82 -6.77 6.30
N ALA A 239 -17.78 -7.48 5.72
CA ALA A 239 -17.60 -8.33 4.54
C ALA A 239 -17.12 -7.53 3.31
N ASP A 240 -17.73 -6.37 3.02
CA ASP A 240 -17.32 -5.50 1.90
C ASP A 240 -15.88 -5.03 2.05
N GLN A 241 -15.50 -4.56 3.24
CA GLN A 241 -14.15 -4.07 3.51
C GLN A 241 -13.09 -5.20 3.44
N ALA A 242 -13.42 -6.40 3.93
CA ALA A 242 -12.57 -7.58 3.80
C ALA A 242 -12.42 -8.01 2.32
N SER A 243 -13.51 -8.00 1.55
CA SER A 243 -13.53 -8.27 0.11
C SER A 243 -12.63 -7.30 -0.67
N MET A 244 -12.66 -6.01 -0.35
CA MET A 244 -11.75 -5.02 -0.95
C MET A 244 -10.28 -5.29 -0.59
N ALA A 245 -9.97 -5.59 0.69
CA ALA A 245 -8.61 -5.85 1.15
C ALA A 245 -8.00 -7.11 0.53
N ALA A 246 -8.82 -8.15 0.32
CA ALA A 246 -8.43 -9.43 -0.27
C ALA A 246 -8.64 -9.51 -1.80
N ALA A 247 -9.10 -8.44 -2.45
CA ALA A 247 -9.53 -8.46 -3.85
C ALA A 247 -8.49 -9.08 -4.80
N GLU A 248 -8.91 -9.98 -5.69
CA GLU A 248 -8.03 -10.59 -6.72
C GLU A 248 -8.12 -9.87 -8.08
N ALA A 249 -9.12 -9.00 -8.24
CA ALA A 249 -9.35 -8.18 -9.43
C ALA A 249 -9.73 -6.74 -9.03
N PRO A 250 -9.57 -5.73 -9.92
CA PRO A 250 -9.99 -4.36 -9.64
C PRO A 250 -11.50 -4.28 -9.34
N ALA A 251 -11.90 -3.51 -8.33
CA ALA A 251 -13.31 -3.40 -7.93
C ALA A 251 -14.23 -3.03 -9.10
N PRO A 252 -15.37 -3.72 -9.33
CA PRO A 252 -16.28 -3.36 -10.42
C PRO A 252 -16.81 -1.94 -10.24
N GLN A 253 -16.95 -1.19 -11.33
CA GLN A 253 -17.68 0.08 -11.31
C GLN A 253 -19.18 -0.23 -11.30
N THR A 254 -19.92 0.34 -10.35
CA THR A 254 -21.35 0.07 -10.14
C THR A 254 -22.13 1.37 -9.94
N GLY A 255 -23.45 1.31 -10.15
CA GLY A 255 -24.36 2.45 -9.95
C GLY A 255 -24.11 3.63 -10.88
N GLU A 256 -24.50 4.83 -10.44
CA GLU A 256 -24.43 6.06 -11.23
C GLU A 256 -23.00 6.49 -11.58
N ALA A 257 -22.00 6.04 -10.79
CA ALA A 257 -20.59 6.29 -11.05
C ALA A 257 -20.13 5.75 -12.42
N VAL A 258 -20.76 4.71 -12.96
CA VAL A 258 -20.44 4.14 -14.30
C VAL A 258 -20.61 5.17 -15.43
N ASN A 259 -21.54 6.12 -15.27
CA ASN A 259 -21.79 7.16 -16.26
C ASN A 259 -20.87 8.38 -16.10
N ARG A 260 -20.31 8.59 -14.90
CA ARG A 260 -19.46 9.75 -14.57
C ARG A 260 -17.98 9.42 -14.46
N VAL A 261 -17.59 8.15 -14.39
CA VAL A 261 -16.21 7.68 -14.22
C VAL A 261 -15.91 6.64 -15.30
N ARG A 262 -14.78 6.80 -16.01
CA ARG A 262 -14.30 5.85 -17.02
C ARG A 262 -12.83 5.53 -16.81
N GLN A 263 -12.42 4.35 -17.25
CA GLN A 263 -11.01 4.00 -17.36
C GLN A 263 -10.59 4.06 -18.84
N ALA A 264 -9.39 4.60 -19.08
CA ALA A 264 -8.74 4.61 -20.39
C ALA A 264 -7.25 4.31 -20.17
N GLY A 265 -6.78 3.18 -20.70
CA GLY A 265 -5.49 2.61 -20.29
C GLY A 265 -5.44 2.39 -18.78
N ALA A 266 -4.31 2.72 -18.15
CA ALA A 266 -4.11 2.63 -16.70
C ALA A 266 -4.70 3.83 -15.90
N ARG A 267 -5.52 4.67 -16.53
CA ARG A 267 -5.92 5.99 -15.99
C ARG A 267 -7.43 6.11 -15.80
N THR A 268 -7.80 7.00 -14.87
CA THR A 268 -9.20 7.26 -14.52
C THR A 268 -9.59 8.66 -14.95
N PHE A 269 -10.67 8.75 -15.71
CA PHE A 269 -11.29 9.98 -16.18
C PHE A 269 -12.67 10.16 -15.55
N VAL A 270 -13.02 11.41 -15.29
CA VAL A 270 -14.30 11.82 -14.73
C VAL A 270 -15.01 12.79 -15.66
N LEU A 271 -16.35 12.74 -15.71
CA LEU A 271 -17.15 13.64 -16.52
C LEU A 271 -17.44 14.95 -15.76
N ALA A 272 -16.84 16.03 -16.24
CA ALA A 272 -17.03 17.40 -15.80
C ALA A 272 -17.90 18.16 -16.82
N GLY A 273 -19.22 18.14 -16.63
CA GLY A 273 -20.16 18.66 -17.63
C GLY A 273 -20.13 17.78 -18.89
N GLU A 274 -19.53 18.29 -19.97
CA GLU A 274 -19.33 17.56 -21.23
C GLU A 274 -17.85 17.18 -21.49
N GLN A 275 -16.93 17.56 -20.59
CA GLN A 275 -15.50 17.31 -20.72
C GLN A 275 -15.08 16.10 -19.87
N TRP A 276 -14.31 15.17 -20.44
CA TRP A 276 -13.64 14.13 -19.66
C TRP A 276 -12.34 14.68 -19.09
N VAL A 277 -12.19 14.67 -17.77
CA VAL A 277 -10.99 15.19 -17.09
C VAL A 277 -10.28 14.06 -16.40
N ASP A 278 -8.98 13.91 -16.64
CA ASP A 278 -8.17 12.93 -15.93
C ASP A 278 -8.08 13.29 -14.44
N THR A 279 -8.21 12.28 -13.57
CA THR A 279 -8.18 12.46 -12.11
C THR A 279 -6.80 12.83 -11.54
N ALA A 280 -5.76 12.89 -12.38
CA ALA A 280 -4.47 13.49 -12.05
C ALA A 280 -4.40 15.01 -12.25
N PHE A 281 -5.35 15.60 -12.98
CA PHE A 281 -5.31 17.01 -13.33
C PHE A 281 -5.59 17.90 -12.11
N ASP A 282 -4.66 18.80 -11.81
CA ASP A 282 -4.80 19.80 -10.77
C ASP A 282 -4.83 21.21 -11.41
N PRO A 283 -5.99 21.90 -11.42
CA PRO A 283 -6.15 23.19 -12.07
C PRO A 283 -5.38 24.33 -11.37
N GLU A 284 -4.88 24.12 -10.14
CA GLU A 284 -4.06 25.11 -9.42
C GLU A 284 -2.56 24.96 -9.73
N GLN A 285 -2.14 23.81 -10.25
CA GLN A 285 -0.73 23.47 -10.49
C GLN A 285 -0.40 23.23 -11.97
N MET A 286 -1.40 23.06 -12.84
CA MET A 286 -1.23 22.69 -14.25
C MET A 286 -1.98 23.64 -15.18
N GLU A 287 -1.25 24.23 -16.14
CA GLU A 287 -1.85 24.92 -17.28
C GLU A 287 -2.12 23.93 -18.43
N THR A 288 -3.20 24.13 -19.19
CA THR A 288 -3.56 23.26 -20.31
C THR A 288 -2.98 23.74 -21.64
N ILE A 289 -2.33 22.81 -22.35
CA ILE A 289 -1.93 22.97 -23.75
C ILE A 289 -3.13 22.56 -24.62
N LYS A 290 -3.71 23.51 -25.35
CA LYS A 290 -4.92 23.26 -26.15
C LYS A 290 -4.60 22.62 -27.48
N VAL A 291 -5.33 21.56 -27.83
CA VAL A 291 -5.15 20.77 -29.05
C VAL A 291 -6.50 20.66 -29.76
N ALA A 292 -6.59 21.08 -31.02
CA ALA A 292 -7.83 20.96 -31.78
C ALA A 292 -8.11 19.48 -32.12
N PHE A 293 -9.33 19.02 -31.84
CA PHE A 293 -9.75 17.65 -32.09
C PHE A 293 -9.56 17.28 -33.57
N LEU A 294 -8.95 16.11 -33.83
CA LEU A 294 -8.63 15.58 -35.17
C LEU A 294 -7.71 16.46 -36.04
N SER A 295 -6.98 17.42 -35.45
CA SER A 295 -5.93 18.19 -36.15
C SER A 295 -4.64 17.38 -36.36
N ASP A 296 -3.74 17.87 -37.22
CA ASP A 296 -2.41 17.27 -37.40
C ASP A 296 -1.63 17.19 -36.08
N ASP A 297 -1.71 18.26 -35.26
CA ASP A 297 -1.12 18.33 -33.91
C ASP A 297 -1.71 17.28 -32.96
N TYR A 298 -3.02 16.98 -33.06
CA TYR A 298 -3.67 15.91 -32.29
C TYR A 298 -3.10 14.53 -32.62
N PHE A 299 -2.91 14.22 -33.90
CA PHE A 299 -2.34 12.92 -34.31
C PHE A 299 -0.86 12.83 -33.99
N ALA A 300 -0.08 13.88 -34.24
CA ALA A 300 1.34 13.93 -33.89
C ALA A 300 1.57 13.76 -32.37
N LEU A 301 0.68 14.32 -31.53
CA LEU A 301 0.75 14.16 -30.08
C LEU A 301 0.45 12.72 -29.63
N VAL A 302 -0.49 12.03 -30.29
CA VAL A 302 -0.78 10.61 -30.02
C VAL A 302 0.34 9.69 -30.52
N ASP A 303 0.97 10.02 -31.66
CA ASP A 303 2.14 9.28 -32.16
C ASP A 303 3.36 9.43 -31.23
N ALA A 304 3.51 10.59 -30.56
CA ALA A 304 4.57 10.84 -29.58
C ALA A 304 4.27 10.25 -28.19
N HIS A 305 3.00 10.27 -27.76
CA HIS A 305 2.55 9.77 -26.45
C HIS A 305 1.37 8.80 -26.62
N PRO A 306 1.62 7.52 -26.96
CA PRO A 306 0.57 6.55 -27.30
C PRO A 306 -0.47 6.31 -26.19
N GLU A 307 -0.13 6.58 -24.93
CA GLU A 307 -1.05 6.49 -23.79
C GLU A 307 -2.21 7.52 -23.87
N LEU A 308 -2.03 8.62 -24.62
CA LEU A 308 -3.10 9.59 -24.88
C LEU A 308 -4.17 9.06 -25.83
N ALA A 309 -3.87 8.05 -26.67
CA ALA A 309 -4.81 7.50 -27.64
C ALA A 309 -6.12 7.02 -26.98
N ALA A 310 -6.00 6.28 -25.88
CA ALA A 310 -7.15 5.77 -25.14
C ALA A 310 -7.94 6.88 -24.44
N ALA A 311 -7.25 7.93 -23.98
CA ALA A 311 -7.86 9.09 -23.32
C ALA A 311 -8.67 9.93 -24.32
N PHE A 312 -8.07 10.28 -25.46
CA PHE A 312 -8.73 11.09 -26.48
C PHE A 312 -9.89 10.35 -27.17
N ALA A 313 -9.87 9.01 -27.20
CA ALA A 313 -11.00 8.19 -27.64
C ALA A 313 -12.27 8.33 -26.75
N LEU A 314 -12.19 8.97 -25.59
CA LEU A 314 -13.36 9.21 -24.73
C LEU A 314 -14.35 10.25 -25.30
N GLY A 315 -13.90 11.17 -26.16
CA GLY A 315 -14.76 12.17 -26.81
C GLY A 315 -14.00 13.39 -27.37
N PRO A 316 -14.72 14.39 -27.91
CA PRO A 316 -14.14 15.59 -28.52
C PRO A 316 -13.72 16.68 -27.51
N SER A 317 -13.86 16.43 -26.21
CA SER A 317 -13.49 17.33 -25.12
C SER A 317 -12.89 16.51 -23.97
N VAL A 318 -11.56 16.56 -23.84
CA VAL A 318 -10.79 15.73 -22.90
C VAL A 318 -9.61 16.52 -22.34
N ILE A 319 -9.37 16.47 -21.04
CA ILE A 319 -8.10 16.86 -20.41
C ILE A 319 -7.36 15.58 -20.00
N ALA A 320 -6.20 15.33 -20.60
CA ALA A 320 -5.33 14.20 -20.28
C ALA A 320 -3.88 14.69 -20.11
N LEU A 321 -3.05 13.96 -19.37
CA LEU A 321 -1.65 14.39 -19.12
C LEU A 321 -0.65 13.51 -19.89
N ALA A 322 0.47 14.04 -20.36
CA ALA A 322 1.63 13.23 -20.75
C ALA A 322 2.89 13.95 -20.30
N ASP A 323 3.87 13.20 -19.77
CA ASP A 323 5.15 13.71 -19.28
C ASP A 323 5.07 14.95 -18.37
N GLY A 324 4.03 15.00 -17.54
CA GLY A 324 3.77 16.09 -16.59
C GLY A 324 3.06 17.32 -17.17
N ALA A 325 2.87 17.40 -18.49
CA ALA A 325 2.04 18.41 -19.14
C ALA A 325 0.57 17.97 -19.18
N ALA A 326 -0.36 18.93 -19.16
CA ALA A 326 -1.79 18.68 -19.35
C ALA A 326 -2.23 19.16 -20.74
N TYR A 327 -2.85 18.27 -21.52
CA TYR A 327 -3.36 18.54 -22.86
C TYR A 327 -4.89 18.58 -22.84
N GLU A 328 -5.46 19.67 -23.34
CA GLU A 328 -6.90 19.91 -23.43
C GLU A 328 -7.33 19.80 -24.90
N VAL A 329 -7.99 18.71 -25.25
CA VAL A 329 -8.66 18.53 -26.53
C VAL A 329 -9.87 19.47 -26.57
N VAL A 330 -9.90 20.34 -27.57
CA VAL A 330 -10.98 21.31 -27.82
C VAL A 330 -11.64 21.05 -29.19
N PRO A 331 -12.88 21.48 -29.44
CA PRO A 331 -13.56 21.27 -30.72
C PRO A 331 -12.76 21.80 -31.93
N GLU A 332 -12.86 21.12 -33.06
CA GLU A 332 -12.12 21.39 -34.32
C GLU A 332 -12.16 22.86 -34.77
N ASP A 333 -13.31 23.53 -34.64
CA ASP A 333 -13.50 24.94 -34.99
C ASP A 333 -12.73 25.93 -34.08
N THR A 334 -12.06 25.44 -33.03
CA THR A 334 -11.32 26.27 -32.07
C THR A 334 -9.92 26.57 -32.61
N SER A 335 -9.66 27.83 -32.96
CA SER A 335 -8.31 28.28 -33.33
C SER A 335 -7.36 28.17 -32.14
N VAL A 336 -6.46 27.18 -32.17
CA VAL A 336 -5.35 26.99 -31.22
C VAL A 336 -4.00 27.35 -31.86
N PRO A 337 -3.00 27.81 -31.10
CA PRO A 337 -1.62 27.91 -31.60
C PRO A 337 -1.04 26.51 -31.84
N ALA A 338 -0.16 26.38 -32.84
CA ALA A 338 0.54 25.13 -33.11
C ALA A 338 1.37 24.69 -31.89
N ILE A 339 1.27 23.42 -31.50
CA ILE A 339 1.94 22.91 -30.31
C ILE A 339 3.40 22.55 -30.58
N GLN A 340 4.25 22.74 -29.58
CA GLN A 340 5.58 22.13 -29.55
C GLN A 340 5.47 20.86 -28.72
N ILE A 341 5.39 19.71 -29.38
CA ILE A 341 5.42 18.41 -28.72
C ILE A 341 6.81 18.24 -28.09
N PRO A 342 6.94 18.05 -26.77
CA PRO A 342 8.23 17.81 -26.14
C PRO A 342 8.79 16.46 -26.62
N THR A 343 9.63 16.48 -27.65
CA THR A 343 10.38 15.28 -28.04
C THR A 343 11.51 15.08 -27.03
N GLU A 344 11.60 13.87 -26.46
CA GLU A 344 12.55 13.47 -25.42
C GLU A 344 13.96 14.08 -25.61
N SER A 345 14.43 14.89 -24.66
CA SER A 345 15.84 15.29 -24.57
C SER A 345 16.24 15.86 -23.21
N ALA A 346 17.41 15.39 -22.77
CA ALA A 346 18.24 15.89 -21.68
C ALA A 346 17.71 15.71 -20.24
N THR A 347 18.26 14.66 -19.61
CA THR A 347 18.68 14.69 -18.20
C THR A 347 19.12 16.09 -17.78
N ALA A 348 18.50 16.66 -16.75
CA ALA A 348 18.97 17.89 -16.14
C ALA A 348 20.35 17.64 -15.49
N GLU A 349 21.42 18.14 -16.11
CA GLU A 349 22.71 18.26 -15.41
C GLU A 349 22.51 19.14 -14.16
N PRO A 350 23.00 18.73 -12.98
CA PRO A 350 22.96 19.59 -11.80
C PRO A 350 23.80 20.85 -12.07
N GLY A 351 23.13 22.00 -12.11
CA GLY A 351 23.71 23.25 -12.60
C GLY A 351 25.03 23.61 -11.94
N GLN A 352 26.06 23.85 -12.75
CA GLN A 352 27.29 24.48 -12.29
C GLN A 352 26.98 25.86 -11.70
N VAL A 353 27.17 25.99 -10.40
CA VAL A 353 27.16 27.29 -9.72
C VAL A 353 28.32 28.11 -10.25
N THR A 354 28.04 28.97 -11.23
CA THR A 354 29.02 29.92 -11.77
C THR A 354 29.21 31.04 -10.75
N VAL A 355 30.21 30.90 -9.89
CA VAL A 355 30.59 31.96 -8.95
C VAL A 355 31.37 33.03 -9.69
N GLU A 356 30.69 34.13 -10.04
CA GLU A 356 31.33 35.35 -10.52
C GLU A 356 32.31 35.87 -9.45
N THR A 357 33.62 35.86 -9.76
CA THR A 357 34.65 36.42 -8.89
C THR A 357 35.31 37.62 -9.57
N THR A 358 34.87 38.82 -9.21
CA THR A 358 35.58 40.06 -9.53
C THR A 358 36.72 40.26 -8.51
N PRO A 359 37.96 40.55 -8.93
CA PRO A 359 39.11 40.56 -8.03
C PRO A 359 39.23 41.88 -7.25
N THR A 360 39.70 41.79 -6.01
CA THR A 360 40.38 42.90 -5.32
C THR A 360 41.50 42.33 -4.47
N ALA A 361 42.73 42.80 -4.72
CA ALA A 361 43.93 42.36 -4.04
C ALA A 361 44.36 43.37 -2.97
N ALA A 362 44.77 42.89 -1.80
CA ALA A 362 45.82 43.51 -0.99
C ALA A 362 46.42 42.49 0.02
N ALA A 363 47.75 42.52 0.13
CA ALA A 363 48.64 41.75 1.00
C ALA A 363 48.16 41.55 2.46
N SER A 364 48.58 40.52 3.22
CA SER A 364 50.00 40.24 3.51
C SER A 364 50.30 38.83 4.04
N THR A 365 51.42 38.25 3.60
CA THR A 365 52.21 37.14 4.21
C THR A 365 53.39 37.74 5.03
N PRO A 366 54.29 36.99 5.71
CA PRO A 366 54.43 35.52 5.91
C PRO A 366 54.38 35.10 7.41
N THR A 367 54.50 33.84 7.86
CA THR A 367 55.73 32.99 7.89
C THR A 367 55.41 31.60 8.48
N GLU A 368 55.91 30.53 7.83
CA GLU A 368 56.67 29.36 8.36
C GLU A 368 56.79 29.13 9.90
N THR A 369 56.97 27.91 10.47
CA THR A 369 57.31 26.57 9.93
C THR A 369 57.16 25.44 10.99
N ALA A 370 57.15 24.17 10.54
CA ALA A 370 57.48 22.92 11.26
C ALA A 370 56.52 22.21 12.26
N SER A 371 56.23 20.95 11.93
CA SER A 371 56.12 19.78 12.83
C SER A 371 57.54 19.23 13.11
N PRO A 372 57.89 18.51 14.21
CA PRO A 372 57.42 17.11 14.40
C PRO A 372 57.38 16.52 15.85
N ALA A 373 56.94 15.26 15.90
CA ALA A 373 57.39 14.16 16.80
C ALA A 373 56.70 13.87 18.16
N GLN A 374 56.17 12.64 18.21
CA GLN A 374 55.92 11.75 19.37
C GLN A 374 57.22 11.45 20.16
N PRO A 375 57.21 10.97 21.44
CA PRO A 375 56.77 9.59 21.74
C PRO A 375 56.21 9.23 23.13
N ALA A 376 55.36 8.18 23.13
CA ALA A 376 55.31 6.97 23.99
C ALA A 376 55.34 7.01 25.56
N SER A 377 54.85 5.88 26.12
CA SER A 377 54.94 5.40 27.52
C SER A 377 54.00 6.07 28.56
N GLN A 378 53.46 5.39 29.58
CA GLN A 378 53.39 3.96 29.94
C GLN A 378 52.27 3.77 31.00
N ASN A 379 51.49 2.68 30.94
CA ASN A 379 50.76 2.14 32.11
C ASN A 379 51.66 1.10 32.80
N PRO A 380 51.60 0.92 34.14
CA PRO A 380 50.84 -0.24 34.65
C PRO A 380 50.25 -0.17 36.09
N LEU A 381 49.00 -0.67 36.20
CA LEU A 381 48.46 -1.63 37.19
C LEU A 381 48.24 -1.28 38.71
N PRO A 382 47.36 -2.04 39.42
CA PRO A 382 46.85 -1.72 40.76
C PRO A 382 47.18 -2.75 41.89
N CYS A 383 46.68 -2.48 43.11
CA CYS A 383 46.58 -3.35 44.32
C CYS A 383 45.54 -2.73 45.29
N ALA A 384 44.97 -3.35 46.34
CA ALA A 384 44.82 -4.73 46.87
C ALA A 384 43.76 -4.67 48.03
N GLY A 385 43.21 -5.73 48.65
CA GLY A 385 43.27 -7.18 48.45
C GLY A 385 42.99 -7.97 49.77
N GLY A 386 41.98 -8.85 49.81
CA GLY A 386 41.59 -9.70 50.96
C GLY A 386 40.06 -9.93 51.04
N LEU A 387 39.49 -11.05 51.52
CA LEU A 387 40.02 -12.26 52.19
C LEU A 387 39.08 -13.48 51.94
N LEU A 388 39.57 -14.70 52.16
CA LEU A 388 38.86 -16.00 52.06
C LEU A 388 38.86 -16.68 53.44
N PRO A 389 37.92 -17.61 53.77
CA PRO A 389 38.32 -19.03 53.72
C PRO A 389 37.22 -20.08 53.40
N VAL A 390 37.76 -21.26 53.04
CA VAL A 390 37.18 -22.57 52.66
C VAL A 390 36.37 -23.28 53.76
N LEU A 391 35.40 -24.14 53.37
CA LEU A 391 35.10 -25.41 54.06
C LEU A 391 34.52 -26.48 53.11
N LEU A 392 34.70 -27.77 53.47
CA LEU A 392 34.55 -28.96 52.62
C LEU A 392 33.37 -29.87 53.01
N ILE A 393 33.00 -30.74 52.06
CA ILE A 393 31.98 -31.82 52.02
C ILE A 393 32.08 -32.84 53.19
N PRO A 394 31.02 -33.65 53.49
CA PRO A 394 31.00 -35.02 52.93
C PRO A 394 29.60 -35.63 52.57
N LEU A 395 29.64 -36.81 51.95
CA LEU A 395 28.52 -37.66 51.45
C LEU A 395 27.64 -38.30 52.55
N GLY A 396 26.44 -38.80 52.19
CA GLY A 396 25.77 -39.88 52.93
C GLY A 396 24.38 -40.36 52.47
N LEU A 397 24.34 -41.51 51.76
CA LEU A 397 23.31 -42.59 51.78
C LEU A 397 21.81 -42.24 51.52
N LEU A 398 21.13 -42.73 50.46
CA LEU A 398 20.77 -44.13 50.08
C LEU A 398 19.52 -44.69 50.79
N TRP A 399 18.41 -44.83 50.06
CA TRP A 399 17.49 -45.98 50.23
C TRP A 399 16.68 -46.33 48.96
N LEU A 400 16.52 -47.64 48.74
CA LEU A 400 15.74 -48.27 47.67
C LEU A 400 14.43 -48.84 48.22
N ARG A 401 13.34 -48.85 47.44
CA ARG A 401 12.34 -49.95 47.34
C ARG A 401 11.52 -49.75 46.06
N LEU A 402 11.68 -50.55 44.99
CA LEU A 402 11.34 -51.96 44.74
C LEU A 402 9.88 -52.22 44.25
N ARG A 403 9.84 -52.80 43.05
CA ARG A 403 8.70 -53.37 42.28
C ARG A 403 7.75 -54.29 43.05
N GLN A 404 6.49 -54.30 42.61
CA GLN A 404 5.61 -55.43 42.21
C GLN A 404 4.51 -54.80 41.32
N GLN A 405 4.15 -55.19 40.08
CA GLN A 405 3.86 -56.46 39.40
C GLN A 405 2.48 -57.07 39.75
N GLY A 406 1.65 -57.32 38.72
CA GLY A 406 0.27 -57.82 38.77
C GLY A 406 -0.76 -56.69 38.52
N SER A 407 -1.70 -56.80 37.58
CA SER A 407 -2.07 -57.90 36.66
C SER A 407 -2.54 -57.35 35.31
#